data_AF-A0A7V2CK09-F1
#
_entry.id   AF-A0A7V2CK09-F1
#
_cell.length_a   1.000
_cell.length_b   1.000
_cell.length_c   1.000
_cell.angle_alpha   90.00
_cell.angle_beta   90.00
_cell.angle_gamma   90.00
#
_symmetry.space_group_name_H-M   'P 1'
#
loop_
_entity.id
_entity.type
_entity.pdbx_description
1 polymer ?
#
loop_
_entity_poly.entity_id
_entity_poly.type
_entity_poly.pdbx_seq_one_letter_code
_entity_poly.pdbx_strand_id
1 'polypeptide(L)'
;MSLAAIHCLFRYGLVVALANPVGDQGSVQPAGPSLKADPTEVIFEEVHGGESAKREIRLTNVGDEVLLIDKARGSCGCTATLLSKQRLDPGESTV
;
A
#
# COMPACT_ATOMS: atom_id res chain seq x y z
N MET A 1 52.74 -32.18 -16.81
CA MET A 1 52.97 -31.58 -18.15
C MET A 1 51.61 -31.21 -18.73
N SER A 2 51.28 -29.93 -18.72
CA SER A 2 51.21 -29.09 -19.92
C SER A 2 50.05 -29.45 -20.85
N LEU A 3 49.01 -28.62 -20.89
CA LEU A 3 48.50 -28.03 -22.13
C LEU A 3 47.48 -26.90 -21.83
N ALA A 4 47.72 -25.73 -22.42
CA ALA A 4 46.78 -24.68 -22.84
C ALA A 4 45.89 -24.02 -21.75
N ALA A 5 46.15 -22.83 -21.19
CA ALA A 5 46.73 -21.60 -21.74
C ALA A 5 46.04 -21.07 -23.03
N ILE A 6 44.71 -21.00 -23.07
CA ILE A 6 43.94 -20.31 -24.14
C ILE A 6 42.78 -19.48 -23.55
N HIS A 7 43.08 -18.46 -22.77
CA HIS A 7 42.36 -17.17 -22.82
C HIS A 7 43.03 -16.17 -21.87
N CYS A 8 44.31 -15.92 -22.15
CA CYS A 8 44.77 -14.55 -22.06
C CYS A 8 44.13 -13.85 -23.26
N LEU A 9 43.20 -12.94 -23.01
CA LEU A 9 43.23 -11.56 -23.50
C LEU A 9 41.81 -10.97 -23.42
N PHE A 10 41.75 -9.89 -22.65
CA PHE A 10 41.11 -8.65 -23.07
C PHE A 10 39.65 -8.39 -22.65
N ARG A 11 39.60 -7.50 -21.64
CA ARG A 11 38.67 -6.37 -21.43
C ARG A 11 37.28 -6.78 -20.93
N TYR A 12 36.83 -6.30 -19.78
CA TYR A 12 36.70 -4.87 -19.52
C TYR A 12 36.41 -4.68 -18.02
N GLY A 13 37.07 -3.69 -17.42
CA GLY A 13 36.52 -2.91 -16.31
C GLY A 13 36.29 -3.63 -14.98
N LEU A 14 37.25 -3.48 -14.08
CA LEU A 14 36.96 -3.28 -12.67
C LEU A 14 35.95 -2.12 -12.56
N VAL A 15 34.66 -2.43 -12.41
CA VAL A 15 33.67 -1.43 -12.02
C VAL A 15 33.82 -1.24 -10.52
N VAL A 16 34.67 -0.27 -10.13
CA VAL A 16 34.60 0.29 -8.78
C VAL A 16 33.33 1.14 -8.74
N ALA A 17 32.20 0.52 -8.46
CA ALA A 17 30.98 1.23 -8.11
C ALA A 17 31.16 1.78 -6.69
N LEU A 18 31.74 2.98 -6.56
CA LEU A 18 31.43 3.84 -5.41
C LEU A 18 30.10 4.56 -5.70
N ALA A 19 29.05 3.78 -5.94
CA ALA A 19 27.70 4.31 -5.89
C ALA A 19 27.31 4.25 -4.41
N ASN A 20 27.32 5.42 -3.78
CA ASN A 20 26.78 5.63 -2.43
C ASN A 20 25.47 4.85 -2.25
N PRO A 21 25.19 4.30 -1.06
CA PRO A 21 23.83 3.85 -0.78
C PRO A 21 22.93 5.07 -0.96
N VAL A 22 22.01 5.02 -1.94
CA VAL A 22 20.85 5.91 -1.94
C VAL A 22 20.00 5.48 -0.76
N GLY A 23 20.42 5.93 0.41
CA GLY A 23 19.63 5.95 1.62
C GLY A 23 18.77 7.19 1.59
N ASP A 24 17.75 7.17 0.75
CA ASP A 24 16.55 7.97 0.97
C ASP A 24 15.36 7.02 0.94
N GLN A 25 15.14 6.38 2.08
CA GLN A 25 13.81 5.88 2.45
C GLN A 25 13.12 7.01 3.24
N GLY A 26 13.10 8.22 2.67
CA GLY A 26 12.15 9.24 3.08
C GLY A 26 10.80 8.77 2.59
N SER A 27 9.98 8.19 3.47
CA SER A 27 8.59 7.90 3.10
C SER A 27 7.92 9.23 2.78
N VAL A 28 7.73 9.51 1.49
CA VAL A 28 7.00 10.69 1.02
C VAL A 28 5.55 10.47 1.46
N GLN A 29 5.22 10.95 2.66
CA GLN A 29 3.85 11.01 3.10
C GLN A 29 3.13 12.07 2.24
N PRO A 30 1.94 11.76 1.71
CA PRO A 30 1.15 12.74 0.98
C PRO A 30 0.89 13.96 1.88
N ALA A 31 1.13 15.15 1.35
CA ALA A 31 0.83 16.40 2.04
C ALA A 31 -0.69 16.59 2.15
N GLY A 32 -1.16 16.89 3.36
CA GLY A 32 -2.57 17.00 3.73
C GLY A 32 -3.20 15.66 4.15
N PRO A 33 -4.52 15.64 4.39
CA PRO A 33 -5.24 14.43 4.79
C PRO A 33 -5.31 13.42 3.65
N SER A 34 -4.91 12.18 3.88
CA SER A 34 -4.91 11.14 2.85
C SER A 34 -5.38 9.79 3.37
N LEU A 35 -6.36 9.18 2.70
CA LEU A 35 -6.97 7.92 3.09
C LEU A 35 -6.38 6.76 2.29
N LYS A 36 -5.98 5.70 2.99
CA LYS A 36 -5.70 4.38 2.41
C LYS A 36 -6.73 3.37 2.91
N ALA A 37 -7.30 2.60 1.99
CA ALA A 37 -8.18 1.47 2.31
C ALA A 37 -7.46 0.13 2.06
N ASP A 38 -7.66 -0.83 2.95
CA ASP A 38 -7.10 -2.17 2.85
C ASP A 38 -8.11 -3.22 3.38
N PRO A 39 -8.68 -4.08 2.51
CA PRO A 39 -8.52 -4.10 1.06
C PRO A 39 -9.32 -2.99 0.35
N THR A 40 -8.93 -2.63 -0.87
CA THR A 40 -9.68 -1.67 -1.71
C THR A 40 -10.88 -2.32 -2.41
N GLU A 41 -10.90 -3.65 -2.50
CA GLU A 41 -11.94 -4.42 -3.16
C GLU A 41 -12.34 -5.58 -2.26
N VAL A 42 -13.66 -5.81 -2.19
CA VAL A 42 -14.26 -6.85 -1.37
C VAL A 42 -15.32 -7.55 -2.20
N ILE A 43 -15.18 -8.86 -2.37
CA ILE A 43 -16.14 -9.70 -3.07
C ILE A 43 -16.92 -10.48 -2.01
N PHE A 44 -18.25 -10.32 -1.99
CA PHE A 44 -19.14 -10.98 -1.03
C PHE A 44 -19.54 -12.40 -1.44
N GLU A 45 -19.10 -12.85 -2.61
CA GLU A 45 -19.45 -14.15 -3.21
C GLU A 45 -20.97 -14.37 -3.25
N GLU A 46 -21.41 -15.63 -3.16
CA GLU A 46 -22.82 -15.99 -3.20
C GLU A 46 -23.47 -15.65 -1.86
N VAL A 47 -24.43 -14.70 -1.89
CA VAL A 47 -25.21 -14.30 -0.71
C VAL A 47 -26.66 -14.68 -0.96
N HIS A 48 -27.20 -15.60 -0.15
CA HIS A 48 -28.58 -16.04 -0.31
C HIS A 48 -29.58 -15.00 0.21
N GLY A 49 -30.79 -15.05 -0.35
CA GLY A 49 -31.87 -14.15 0.06
C GLY A 49 -32.21 -14.31 1.55
N GLY A 50 -32.17 -13.20 2.28
CA GLY A 50 -32.41 -13.15 3.73
C GLY A 50 -31.14 -13.27 4.59
N GLU A 51 -29.99 -13.56 3.98
CA GLU A 51 -28.70 -13.56 4.67
C GLU A 51 -28.03 -12.19 4.59
N SER A 52 -27.14 -11.91 5.56
CA SER A 52 -26.35 -10.68 5.59
C SER A 52 -24.87 -11.04 5.66
N ALA A 53 -24.11 -10.68 4.64
CA ALA A 53 -22.67 -10.82 4.63
C ALA A 53 -22.00 -9.54 5.16
N LYS A 54 -20.96 -9.71 5.99
CA LYS A 54 -20.18 -8.61 6.57
C LYS A 54 -18.72 -8.75 6.18
N ARG A 55 -18.07 -7.61 5.95
CA ARG A 55 -16.65 -7.49 5.64
C ARG A 55 -16.12 -6.22 6.29
N GLU A 56 -14.92 -6.31 6.84
CA GLU A 56 -14.24 -5.17 7.46
C GLU A 56 -13.20 -4.64 6.48
N ILE A 57 -13.10 -3.32 6.38
CA ILE A 57 -12.11 -2.65 5.56
C ILE A 57 -11.34 -1.73 6.49
N ARG A 58 -10.02 -1.92 6.55
CA ARG A 58 -9.16 -1.03 7.32
C ARG A 58 -8.99 0.26 6.56
N LEU A 59 -9.31 1.37 7.22
CA LEU A 59 -9.11 2.72 6.75
C LEU A 59 -7.99 3.36 7.55
N THR A 60 -6.93 3.81 6.89
CA THR A 60 -5.75 4.42 7.52
C THR A 60 -5.54 5.83 6.98
N ASN A 61 -5.31 6.80 7.87
CA ASN A 61 -4.80 8.10 7.47
C ASN A 61 -3.29 8.00 7.22
N VAL A 62 -2.89 8.06 5.95
CA VAL A 62 -1.48 8.02 5.53
C VAL A 62 -0.90 9.40 5.25
N GLY A 63 -1.69 10.45 5.44
CA GLY A 63 -1.26 11.85 5.31
C GLY A 63 -0.59 12.39 6.58
N ASP A 64 -0.18 13.66 6.52
CA ASP A 64 0.45 14.39 7.61
C ASP A 64 -0.52 15.32 8.39
N GLU A 65 -1.76 15.44 7.93
CA GLU A 65 -2.83 16.18 8.60
C GLU A 65 -3.99 15.28 9.06
N VAL A 66 -4.86 15.81 9.94
CA VAL A 66 -6.04 15.10 10.45
C VAL A 66 -7.05 14.85 9.32
N LEU A 67 -7.46 13.59 9.17
CA LEU A 67 -8.47 13.18 8.19
C LEU A 67 -9.86 13.06 8.83
N LEU A 68 -10.84 13.76 8.26
CA LEU A 68 -12.24 13.71 8.65
C LEU A 68 -13.06 12.98 7.59
N ILE A 69 -13.70 11.88 7.98
CA ILE A 69 -14.61 11.08 7.16
C ILE A 69 -16.04 11.55 7.42
N ASP A 70 -16.61 12.30 6.47
CA ASP A 70 -17.99 12.78 6.57
C ASP A 70 -18.99 11.62 6.50
N LYS A 71 -18.94 10.83 5.41
CA LYS A 71 -19.89 9.74 5.14
C LYS A 71 -19.25 8.64 4.29
N ALA A 72 -19.62 7.39 4.55
CA ALA A 72 -19.45 6.28 3.61
C ALA A 72 -20.79 6.00 2.93
N ARG A 73 -20.81 5.89 1.59
CA ARG A 73 -22.02 5.59 0.81
C ARG A 73 -21.69 4.66 -0.36
N GLY A 74 -22.52 3.64 -0.54
CA GLY A 74 -22.52 2.85 -1.77
C GLY A 74 -23.21 3.60 -2.92
N SER A 75 -22.87 3.26 -4.16
CA SER A 75 -23.57 3.73 -5.35
C SER A 75 -24.97 3.10 -5.49
N CYS A 76 -25.16 1.90 -4.94
CA CYS A 76 -26.42 1.20 -4.84
C CYS A 76 -26.85 1.05 -3.37
N GLY A 77 -28.15 1.16 -3.09
CA GLY A 77 -28.69 1.18 -1.72
C GLY A 77 -28.78 -0.18 -1.04
N CYS A 78 -28.29 -1.26 -1.66
CA CYS A 78 -28.36 -2.62 -1.10
C CYS A 78 -27.23 -2.92 -0.10
N THR A 79 -26.21 -2.06 0.00
CA THR A 79 -25.08 -2.25 0.92
C THR A 79 -25.13 -1.20 2.02
N ALA A 80 -25.13 -1.64 3.28
CA ALA A 80 -24.96 -0.77 4.43
C ALA A 80 -23.48 -0.64 4.79
N THR A 81 -23.01 0.59 5.01
CA THR A 81 -21.66 0.88 5.50
C THR A 81 -21.74 1.41 6.93
N LEU A 82 -20.95 0.84 7.83
CA LEU A 82 -20.80 1.31 9.20
C LEU A 82 -19.35 1.78 9.39
N LEU A 83 -19.16 2.92 10.05
CA LEU A 83 -17.84 3.50 10.28
C LEU A 83 -17.64 3.68 11.79
N SER A 84 -16.57 3.10 12.34
CA SER A 84 -16.33 3.14 13.79
C SER A 84 -15.82 4.50 14.27
N LYS A 85 -15.07 5.23 13.42
CA LYS A 85 -14.52 6.54 13.76
C LYS A 85 -14.49 7.47 12.54
N GLN A 86 -14.94 8.71 12.72
CA GLN A 86 -14.96 9.72 11.66
C GLN A 86 -13.72 10.62 11.62
N ARG A 87 -12.89 10.61 12.66
CA ARG A 87 -11.68 11.42 12.74
C ARG A 87 -10.46 10.51 12.92
N LEU A 88 -9.50 10.59 12.01
CA LEU A 88 -8.25 9.87 12.06
C LEU A 88 -7.09 10.84 12.12
N ASP A 89 -6.33 10.82 13.21
CA ASP A 89 -5.06 11.54 13.27
C ASP A 89 -4.02 10.89 12.33
N PRO A 90 -2.93 11.56 11.94
CA PRO A 90 -1.90 10.99 11.07
C PRO A 90 -1.40 9.61 11.55
N GLY A 91 -1.42 8.62 10.66
CA GLY A 91 -1.05 7.23 10.95
C GLY A 91 -2.15 6.39 11.65
N GLU A 92 -3.25 7.00 12.08
CA GLU A 92 -4.34 6.28 12.75
C GLU A 92 -5.14 5.41 11.76
N SER A 93 -5.68 4.29 12.25
CA SER A 93 -6.55 3.40 11.48
C SER A 93 -7.88 3.10 12.18
N THR A 94 -8.93 2.86 11.39
CA THR A 94 -10.25 2.42 11.85
C THR A 94 -10.86 1.38 10.90
N VAL A 95 -12.03 0.85 11.25
CA VAL A 95 -12.85 -0.09 10.47
C VAL A 95 -14.30 0.37 10.37
#